data_AF-W7TS70-F1
#
_entry.id   AF-W7TS70-F1
#
_cell.length_a   1.000
_cell.length_b   1.000
_cell.length_c   1.000
_cell.angle_alpha   90.00
_cell.angle_beta   90.00
_cell.angle_gamma   90.00
#
_symmetry.space_group_name_H-M   'P 1'
#
loop_
_entity.id
_entity.type
_entity.pdbx_description
1 polymer ?
#
loop_
_entity_poly.entity_id
_entity_poly.type
_entity_poly.pdbx_seq_one_letter_code
_entity_poly.pdbx_strand_id
1 'polypeptide(L)'
;MRYGDGPNDREKIETEIIKALTASYFDVVRKNFMDMVPKTIMYFLVNHAKDNLQNELVSNLYRDDLIGESMRETADVAMRRKNAQEMKLLLQKALEIVNEVRDFNTFKL
;
A
#
# COMPACT_ATOMS: atom_id res chain seq x y z
N MET A 1 11.27 -71.13 -5.28
CA MET A 1 10.86 -69.74 -5.55
C MET A 1 9.36 -69.72 -5.74
N ARG A 2 8.60 -69.25 -4.75
CA ARG A 2 7.15 -69.11 -4.89
C ARG A 2 6.90 -67.71 -5.45
N TYR A 3 6.79 -67.60 -6.78
CA TYR A 3 6.31 -66.39 -7.42
C TYR A 3 4.93 -66.09 -6.84
N GLY A 4 4.76 -64.88 -6.31
CA GLY A 4 3.60 -64.46 -5.54
C GLY A 4 2.30 -64.71 -6.28
N ASP A 5 1.40 -65.40 -5.62
CA ASP A 5 -0.01 -65.40 -5.99
C ASP A 5 -0.50 -63.94 -5.90
N GLY A 6 -1.25 -63.50 -6.91
CA GLY A 6 -1.75 -62.12 -6.95
C GLY A 6 -2.65 -61.84 -5.74
N PRO A 7 -2.90 -60.56 -5.41
CA PRO A 7 -3.73 -60.21 -4.27
C PRO A 7 -5.09 -60.89 -4.39
N ASN A 8 -5.53 -61.52 -3.30
CA ASN A 8 -6.81 -62.19 -3.24
C ASN A 8 -7.93 -61.15 -3.41
N ASP A 9 -9.12 -61.55 -3.89
CA ASP A 9 -10.19 -60.59 -4.18
C ASP A 9 -10.62 -59.78 -2.94
N ARG A 10 -10.50 -60.40 -1.76
CA ARG A 10 -10.65 -59.72 -0.48
C ARG A 10 -9.60 -58.62 -0.26
N GLU A 11 -8.32 -58.91 -0.53
CA GLU A 11 -7.22 -57.94 -0.37
C GLU A 11 -7.36 -56.78 -1.38
N LYS A 12 -7.86 -57.06 -2.59
CA LYS A 12 -8.20 -56.01 -3.57
C LYS A 12 -9.28 -55.09 -3.03
N ILE A 13 -10.37 -55.64 -2.49
CA ILE A 13 -11.48 -54.85 -1.91
C ILE A 13 -10.99 -54.03 -0.71
N GLU A 14 -10.23 -54.64 0.20
CA GLU A 14 -9.66 -53.95 1.37
C GLU A 14 -8.71 -52.81 0.94
N THR A 15 -7.92 -53.01 -0.12
CA THR A 15 -7.05 -51.98 -0.69
C THR A 15 -7.85 -50.81 -1.27
N GLU A 16 -8.95 -51.07 -1.98
CA GLU A 16 -9.82 -50.02 -2.52
C GLU A 16 -10.51 -49.23 -1.41
N ILE A 17 -10.91 -49.89 -0.31
CA ILE A 17 -11.46 -49.23 0.87
C ILE A 17 -10.42 -48.29 1.49
N ILE A 18 -9.18 -48.75 1.68
CA ILE A 18 -8.09 -47.93 2.24
C ILE A 18 -7.81 -46.70 1.35
N LYS A 19 -7.81 -46.87 0.03
CA LYS A 19 -7.67 -45.75 -0.92
C LYS A 19 -8.80 -44.74 -0.79
N ALA A 20 -10.05 -45.21 -0.71
CA ALA A 20 -11.22 -44.34 -0.55
C ALA A 20 -11.19 -43.56 0.78
N LEU A 21 -10.81 -44.22 1.88
CA LEU A 21 -10.66 -43.58 3.19
C LEU A 21 -9.55 -42.54 3.19
N THR A 22 -8.41 -42.85 2.57
CA THR A 22 -7.27 -41.93 2.45
C THR A 22 -7.64 -40.70 1.63
N ALA A 23 -8.34 -40.88 0.50
CA ALA A 23 -8.81 -39.78 -0.33
C ALA A 23 -9.80 -38.89 0.43
N SER A 24 -10.77 -39.49 1.13
CA SER A 24 -11.76 -38.77 1.94
C SER A 24 -11.09 -37.95 3.06
N TYR A 25 -10.13 -38.54 3.78
CA TYR A 25 -9.39 -37.82 4.81
C TYR A 25 -8.55 -36.68 4.23
N PHE A 26 -7.87 -36.92 3.10
CA PHE A 26 -7.09 -35.90 2.42
C PHE A 26 -7.95 -34.70 2.00
N ASP A 27 -9.16 -34.93 1.49
CA ASP A 27 -10.08 -33.86 1.10
C ASP A 27 -10.52 -33.00 2.29
N VAL A 28 -10.74 -33.62 3.46
CA VAL A 28 -11.03 -32.88 4.70
C VAL A 28 -9.84 -32.03 5.13
N VAL A 29 -8.64 -32.62 5.16
CA VAL A 29 -7.41 -31.89 5.51
C VAL A 29 -7.17 -30.74 4.52
N ARG A 30 -7.31 -30.99 3.23
CA ARG A 30 -7.17 -29.96 2.18
C ARG A 30 -8.12 -28.79 2.41
N LYS A 31 -9.40 -29.06 2.71
CA LYS A 31 -10.39 -28.01 3.04
C LYS A 31 -9.96 -27.19 4.26
N ASN A 32 -9.46 -27.84 5.31
CA ASN A 32 -8.96 -27.15 6.50
C ASN A 32 -7.76 -26.25 6.18
N PHE A 33 -6.80 -26.73 5.39
CA PHE A 33 -5.64 -25.93 4.98
C PHE A 33 -6.03 -24.74 4.09
N MET A 34 -6.99 -24.92 3.18
CA MET A 34 -7.48 -23.85 2.31
C MET A 34 -8.11 -22.69 3.11
N ASP A 35 -8.70 -22.97 4.27
CA ASP A 35 -9.27 -21.96 5.15
C ASP A 35 -8.24 -21.40 6.15
N MET A 36 -7.39 -22.26 6.70
CA MET A 36 -6.41 -21.88 7.72
C MET A 36 -5.32 -20.98 7.16
N VAL A 37 -4.77 -21.27 5.98
CA VAL A 37 -3.64 -20.51 5.42
C VAL A 37 -3.98 -19.04 5.18
N PRO A 38 -5.11 -18.69 4.51
CA PRO A 38 -5.51 -17.29 4.38
C PRO A 38 -5.73 -16.59 5.72
N LYS A 39 -6.32 -17.29 6.72
CA LYS A 39 -6.52 -16.73 8.08
C LYS A 39 -5.19 -16.45 8.78
N THR A 40 -4.23 -17.35 8.67
CA THR A 40 -2.87 -17.16 9.20
C THR A 40 -2.19 -15.96 8.56
N ILE A 41 -2.23 -15.83 7.22
CA ILE A 41 -1.66 -14.68 6.52
C ILE A 41 -2.35 -13.38 6.94
N MET A 42 -3.68 -13.39 7.00
CA MET A 42 -4.45 -12.23 7.42
C MET A 42 -4.07 -11.78 8.83
N TYR A 43 -3.96 -12.73 9.77
CA TYR A 43 -3.66 -12.43 11.16
C TYR A 43 -2.21 -11.95 11.35
N PHE A 44 -1.23 -12.72 10.88
CA PHE A 44 0.18 -12.46 11.18
C PHE A 44 0.82 -11.39 10.30
N LEU A 45 0.35 -11.22 9.06
CA LEU A 45 0.94 -10.26 8.14
C LEU A 45 0.05 -9.03 7.95
N VAL A 46 -1.18 -9.23 7.48
CA VAL A 46 -2.02 -8.10 7.03
C VAL A 46 -2.47 -7.25 8.22
N ASN A 47 -3.06 -7.86 9.24
CA ASN A 47 -3.52 -7.13 10.42
C ASN A 47 -2.35 -6.54 11.21
N HIS A 48 -1.29 -7.32 11.42
CA HIS A 48 -0.07 -6.83 12.06
C HIS A 48 0.53 -5.62 11.33
N ALA A 49 0.67 -5.68 10.00
CA ALA A 49 1.17 -4.56 9.22
C ALA A 49 0.23 -3.36 9.34
N LYS A 50 -1.08 -3.55 9.20
CA LYS A 50 -2.07 -2.47 9.30
C LYS A 50 -2.00 -1.75 10.64
N ASP A 51 -1.95 -2.49 11.75
CA ASP A 51 -2.00 -1.93 13.09
C ASP A 51 -0.69 -1.21 13.46
N ASN A 52 0.45 -1.74 13.00
CA ASN A 52 1.76 -1.17 13.31
C ASN A 52 2.23 -0.08 12.32
N LEU A 53 1.67 -0.03 11.10
CA LEU A 53 2.13 0.87 10.05
C LEU A 53 2.16 2.33 10.50
N GLN A 54 1.12 2.79 11.20
CA GLN A 54 1.05 4.19 11.64
C GLN A 54 2.16 4.54 12.64
N ASN A 55 2.36 3.70 13.66
CA ASN A 55 3.41 3.91 14.65
C ASN A 55 4.79 3.87 14.01
N GLU A 56 5.00 2.94 13.09
CA GLU A 56 6.29 2.76 12.42
C GLU A 56 6.60 3.90 11.46
N LEU A 57 5.60 4.38 10.71
CA LEU A 57 5.75 5.57 9.86
C LEU A 57 6.02 6.81 10.69
N VAL A 58 5.35 6.99 11.84
CA VAL A 58 5.61 8.13 12.72
C VAL A 58 7.05 8.07 13.24
N SER A 59 7.46 6.93 13.77
CA SER A 59 8.81 6.72 14.30
C SER A 59 9.90 6.97 13.25
N ASN A 60 9.69 6.52 12.01
CA ASN A 60 10.71 6.63 10.96
C ASN A 60 10.70 7.98 10.22
N LEU A 61 9.54 8.61 10.02
CA LEU A 61 9.43 9.87 9.28
C LEU A 61 9.57 11.11 10.17
N TYR A 62 9.19 11.04 11.46
CA TYR A 62 9.34 12.15 12.41
C TYR A 62 10.68 12.14 13.13
N ARG A 63 11.76 11.83 12.43
CA ARG A 63 13.11 11.94 12.97
C ARG A 63 13.67 13.32 12.59
N ASP A 64 14.05 14.11 13.60
CA ASP A 64 14.46 15.51 13.43
C ASP A 64 15.59 15.70 12.40
N ASP A 65 16.45 14.69 12.23
CA ASP A 65 17.53 14.64 11.24
C ASP A 65 17.05 14.44 9.80
N LEU A 66 15.90 13.77 9.59
CA LEU A 66 15.37 13.43 8.26
C LEU A 66 14.26 14.36 7.78
N ILE A 67 13.52 15.01 8.69
CA ILE A 67 12.39 15.89 8.34
C ILE A 67 12.83 17.03 7.43
N GLY A 68 13.95 17.68 7.75
CA GLY A 68 14.44 18.85 7.01
C GLY A 68 14.89 18.53 5.59
N GLU A 69 15.26 17.28 5.29
CA GLU A 69 15.57 16.81 3.93
C GLU A 69 14.33 16.25 3.23
N SER A 70 13.54 15.43 3.93
CA SER A 70 12.35 14.77 3.40
C SER A 70 11.24 15.76 3.02
N MET A 71 11.17 16.91 3.69
CA MET A 71 10.22 17.98 3.39
C MET A 71 10.75 19.04 2.41
N ARG A 72 11.92 18.83 1.79
CA ARG A 72 12.42 19.78 0.79
C ARG A 72 11.53 19.76 -0.45
N GLU A 73 11.19 20.95 -0.91
CA GLU A 73 10.57 21.13 -2.22
C GLU A 73 11.53 20.63 -3.31
N THR A 74 10.97 20.04 -4.37
CA THR A 74 11.72 19.76 -5.59
C THR A 74 12.09 21.08 -6.29
N ALA A 75 13.21 21.09 -7.02
CA ALA A 75 13.76 22.31 -7.61
C ALA A 75 12.79 23.03 -8.56
N ASP A 76 11.98 22.27 -9.30
CA ASP A 76 10.96 22.78 -10.21
C ASP A 76 9.80 23.45 -9.46
N VAL A 77 9.35 22.88 -8.35
CA VAL A 77 8.31 23.48 -7.48
C VAL A 77 8.83 24.76 -6.83
N ALA A 78 10.05 24.73 -6.30
CA ALA A 78 10.69 25.91 -5.72
C ALA A 78 10.82 27.06 -6.74
N MET A 79 11.19 26.74 -7.98
CA MET A 79 11.28 27.72 -9.07
C MET A 79 9.90 28.29 -9.45
N ARG A 80 8.88 27.43 -9.58
CA ARG A 80 7.50 27.87 -9.84
C ARG A 80 6.97 28.79 -8.75
N ARG A 81 7.24 28.46 -7.48
CA ARG A 81 6.85 29.30 -6.33
C ARG A 81 7.54 30.66 -6.39
N LYS A 82 8.84 30.70 -6.70
CA LYS A 82 9.59 31.96 -6.87
C LYS A 82 9.01 32.84 -7.98
N ASN A 83 8.76 32.25 -9.15
CA ASN A 83 8.20 32.98 -10.30
C ASN A 83 6.80 33.53 -10.00
N ALA A 84 5.96 32.74 -9.32
CA ALA A 84 4.62 33.18 -8.91
C ALA A 84 4.66 34.33 -7.90
N GLN A 85 5.60 34.31 -6.95
CA GLN A 85 5.81 35.41 -6.00
C GLN A 85 6.26 36.69 -6.71
N GLU A 86 7.19 36.57 -7.66
CA GLU A 86 7.66 37.70 -8.46
C GLU A 86 6.52 38.31 -9.29
N MET A 87 5.76 37.47 -9.98
CA MET A 87 4.60 37.91 -10.75
C MET A 87 3.56 38.62 -9.88
N LYS A 88 3.27 38.07 -8.69
CA LYS A 88 2.35 38.70 -7.73
C LYS A 88 2.81 40.12 -7.36
N LEU A 89 4.10 40.29 -7.06
CA LEU A 89 4.66 41.58 -6.66
C LEU A 89 4.61 42.60 -7.80
N LEU A 90 4.88 42.17 -9.03
CA LEU A 90 4.76 43.01 -10.23
C LEU A 90 3.32 43.46 -10.46
N LEU A 91 2.35 42.54 -10.33
CA LEU A 91 0.93 42.86 -10.49
C LEU A 91 0.43 43.82 -9.40
N GLN A 92 0.90 43.68 -8.16
CA GLN A 92 0.58 44.62 -7.07
C GLN A 92 1.09 46.03 -7.38
N LYS A 93 2.34 46.17 -7.81
CA LYS A 93 2.89 47.47 -8.22
C LYS A 93 2.15 48.08 -9.41
N ALA A 94 1.82 47.26 -10.42
CA ALA A 94 1.04 47.72 -11.56
C ALA A 94 -0.33 48.26 -11.12
N LEU A 95 -0.98 47.60 -10.17
CA LEU A 95 -2.26 48.05 -9.62
C LEU A 95 -2.14 49.38 -8.86
N GLU A 96 -1.07 49.55 -8.06
CA GLU A 96 -0.78 50.82 -7.37
C GLU A 96 -0.64 51.97 -8.39
N ILE A 97 0.15 51.77 -9.45
CA ILE A 97 0.33 52.77 -10.51
C ILE A 97 -1.00 53.12 -11.19
N VAL A 98 -1.84 52.11 -11.49
CA VAL A 98 -3.16 52.34 -12.10
C VAL A 98 -4.05 53.18 -11.18
N ASN A 99 -4.02 52.94 -9.87
CA ASN A 99 -4.77 53.74 -8.90
C ASN A 99 -4.25 55.17 -8.83
N GLU A 100 -2.93 55.39 -8.80
CA GLU A 100 -2.35 56.75 -8.79
C GLU A 100 -2.75 57.56 -10.04
N VAL A 101 -2.75 56.94 -11.22
CA VAL A 101 -3.16 57.61 -12.48
C VAL A 101 -4.66 57.94 -12.47
N ARG A 102 -5.50 57.04 -11.92
CA ARG A 102 -6.93 57.29 -11.75
C ARG A 102 -7.17 58.51 -10.86
N ASP A 103 -6.49 58.56 -9.72
CA ASP A 103 -6.62 59.65 -8.76
C ASP A 103 -6.17 60.99 -9.38
N PHE A 104 -5.04 61.01 -10.09
CA PHE A 104 -4.56 62.20 -10.80
C PHE A 104 -5.56 62.73 -11.84
N ASN A 105 -6.22 61.84 -12.59
CA ASN A 105 -7.23 62.25 -13.58
C ASN A 105 -8.51 62.78 -12.94
N THR A 106 -8.91 62.30 -11.76
CA THR A 106 -10.04 62.88 -11.00
C THR A 106 -9.76 64.28 -10.46
N PHE A 107 -8.50 64.69 -10.26
CA PHE A 107 -8.15 66.06 -9.87
C PHE A 107 -8.11 67.05 -11.05
N LYS A 108 -8.19 66.57 -12.30
CA LYS A 108 -8.17 67.40 -13.53
C LYS A 108 -9.57 67.63 -14.14
N LEU A 109 -10.63 67.15 -13.49
CA LEU A 109 -12.04 67.47 -13.75
C LEU A 109 -12.56 68.40 -12.67
#